data_AF-A0A0H5C6C0-F1
#
_entry.id   AF-A0A0H5C6C0-F1
#
_cell.length_a   1.000
_cell.length_b   1.000
_cell.length_c   1.000
_cell.angle_alpha   90.00
_cell.angle_beta   90.00
_cell.angle_gamma   90.00
#
_symmetry.space_group_name_H-M   'P 1'
#
loop_
_entity.id
_entity.type
_entity.pdbx_description
1 polymer ?
#
loop_
_entity_poly.entity_id
_entity_poly.type
_entity_poly.pdbx_seq_one_letter_code
_entity_poly.pdbx_strand_id
1 'polypeptide(L)'
;MSIEYTQTAREGRENQSGDRVLLVGSSRNNNKWVLPKGGVETDEDDDGDYVRAAIRETWEEAGATGTIVRKLQVIPDLRSPAEWAKGSMKETNGVLRNPPRSEFHFYEMKVKELHDEFPESATRKRQWFTFEDAIESLQSNKRPELAKAVEQIMLNSGA
;
A
#
# COMPACT_ATOMS: atom_id res chain seq x y z
N MET A 1 -0.14 -13.50 2.33
CA MET A 1 0.91 -12.48 2.21
C MET A 1 0.41 -11.49 1.18
N SER A 2 0.37 -10.20 1.48
CA SER A 2 -0.20 -9.19 0.57
C SER A 2 0.76 -8.02 0.56
N ILE A 3 1.16 -7.53 -0.60
CA ILE A 3 2.19 -6.50 -0.72
C ILE A 3 1.51 -5.25 -1.24
N GLU A 4 1.63 -4.13 -0.51
CA GLU A 4 1.09 -2.83 -0.94
C GLU A 4 2.22 -1.81 -1.03
N TYR A 5 2.20 -0.99 -2.08
CA TYR A 5 3.20 0.05 -2.31
C TYR A 5 2.59 1.43 -2.13
N THR A 6 3.41 2.37 -1.69
CA THR A 6 3.08 3.79 -1.60
C THR A 6 4.07 4.53 -2.49
N GLN A 7 3.60 5.43 -3.33
CA GLN A 7 4.46 6.16 -4.22
C GLN A 7 4.21 7.66 -4.10
N THR A 8 5.27 8.36 -3.76
CA THR A 8 5.40 9.80 -3.79
C THR A 8 5.74 10.23 -5.21
N ALA A 9 4.76 10.72 -5.97
CA ALA A 9 5.09 11.48 -7.17
C ALA A 9 5.56 12.86 -6.76
N ARG A 10 6.84 13.15 -6.98
CA ARG A 10 7.23 14.51 -7.37
C ARG A 10 6.89 14.66 -8.84
N GLU A 11 5.74 15.25 -9.11
CA GLU A 11 5.31 15.58 -10.46
C GLU A 11 6.31 16.57 -11.07
N GLY A 12 6.80 16.23 -12.26
CA GLY A 12 7.51 17.14 -13.15
C GLY A 12 6.54 18.13 -13.82
N ARG A 13 5.80 18.89 -13.02
CA ARG A 13 5.12 20.11 -13.42
C ARG A 13 5.31 21.16 -12.35
N GLU A 14 5.94 22.26 -12.74
CA GLU A 14 6.03 23.49 -11.96
C GLU A 14 4.62 24.05 -11.71
N ASN A 15 3.91 23.55 -10.70
CA ASN A 15 3.13 24.36 -9.76
C ASN A 15 2.41 23.48 -8.73
N GLN A 16 2.60 23.84 -7.46
CA GLN A 16 1.90 23.43 -6.23
C GLN A 16 2.59 22.35 -5.38
N SER A 17 3.43 22.89 -4.48
CA SER A 17 4.15 22.28 -3.38
C SER A 17 3.32 21.33 -2.51
N GLY A 18 3.77 20.08 -2.39
CA GLY A 18 3.32 19.14 -1.37
C GLY A 18 3.64 17.71 -1.77
N ASP A 19 4.22 16.93 -0.85
CA ASP A 19 4.42 15.50 -1.05
C ASP A 19 3.04 14.79 -1.05
N ARG A 20 2.73 14.09 -2.15
CA ARG A 20 1.44 13.43 -2.40
C ARG A 20 1.60 11.95 -2.65
N VAL A 21 0.56 11.17 -2.35
CA VAL A 21 0.50 9.72 -2.56
C VAL A 21 -0.69 9.33 -3.42
N LEU A 22 -0.50 8.35 -4.30
CA LEU A 22 -1.57 7.81 -5.15
C LEU A 22 -2.34 6.73 -4.40
N LEU A 23 -3.65 6.92 -4.22
CA LEU A 23 -4.55 5.89 -3.71
C LEU A 23 -5.44 5.36 -4.84
N VAL A 24 -5.83 4.10 -4.72
CA VAL A 24 -6.79 3.44 -5.60
C VAL A 24 -8.06 3.03 -4.85
N GLY A 25 -9.16 2.90 -5.56
CA GLY A 25 -10.40 2.35 -5.02
C GLY A 25 -10.21 0.89 -4.63
N SER A 26 -10.73 0.47 -3.47
CA SER A 26 -10.65 -0.91 -3.01
C SER A 26 -11.58 -1.82 -3.85
N SER A 27 -11.07 -2.94 -4.36
CA SER A 27 -11.85 -3.94 -5.12
C SER A 27 -13.15 -4.40 -4.45
N ARG A 28 -13.18 -4.48 -3.11
CA ARG A 28 -14.38 -4.90 -2.35
C ARG A 28 -15.40 -3.78 -2.16
N ASN A 29 -14.97 -2.53 -2.25
CA ASN A 29 -15.82 -1.36 -2.04
C ASN A 29 -15.14 -0.11 -2.61
N ASN A 30 -15.55 0.28 -3.82
CA ASN A 30 -14.97 1.39 -4.57
C ASN A 30 -15.15 2.77 -3.92
N ASN A 31 -15.91 2.87 -2.83
CA ASN A 31 -16.00 4.08 -2.00
C ASN A 31 -14.88 4.19 -0.97
N LYS A 32 -14.03 3.17 -0.83
CA LYS A 32 -12.87 3.18 0.08
C LYS A 32 -11.59 3.29 -0.71
N TRP A 33 -10.71 4.17 -0.26
CA TRP A 33 -9.39 4.35 -0.82
C TRP A 33 -8.38 3.48 -0.07
N VAL A 34 -7.49 2.85 -0.83
CA VAL A 34 -6.39 2.00 -0.35
C VAL A 34 -5.15 2.28 -1.20
N LEU A 35 -4.02 1.74 -0.76
CA LEU A 35 -2.81 1.73 -1.57
C LEU A 35 -2.93 0.68 -2.68
N PRO A 36 -2.18 0.80 -3.79
CA PRO A 36 -2.06 -0.28 -4.76
C PRO A 36 -1.49 -1.53 -4.10
N LYS A 37 -2.21 -2.66 -4.24
CA LYS A 37 -1.89 -3.88 -3.50
C LYS A 37 -2.37 -5.21 -4.08
N GLY A 38 -1.49 -6.19 -4.03
CA GLY A 38 -1.89 -7.56 -4.34
C GLY A 38 -0.94 -8.65 -3.86
N GLY A 39 -1.04 -9.79 -4.53
CA GLY A 39 -0.32 -11.00 -4.17
C GLY A 39 1.03 -11.08 -4.87
N VAL A 40 1.93 -11.90 -4.31
CA VAL A 40 3.15 -12.32 -4.99
C VAL A 40 2.84 -13.56 -5.81
N GLU A 41 3.15 -13.53 -7.10
CA GLU A 41 3.12 -14.74 -7.92
C GLU A 41 4.36 -15.60 -7.68
N THR A 42 4.27 -16.90 -7.94
CA THR A 42 5.35 -17.86 -7.61
C THR A 42 6.69 -17.59 -8.30
N ASP A 43 6.71 -16.80 -9.38
CA ASP A 43 7.92 -16.42 -10.14
C ASP A 43 8.46 -15.03 -9.74
N GLU A 44 7.81 -14.36 -8.79
CA GLU A 44 8.14 -12.99 -8.37
C GLU A 44 8.84 -12.91 -7.00
N ASP A 45 9.02 -14.05 -6.32
CA ASP A 45 9.81 -14.16 -5.09
C ASP A 45 11.30 -14.19 -5.45
N ASP A 46 12.01 -13.10 -5.13
CA ASP A 46 13.46 -12.95 -5.33
C ASP A 46 14.12 -12.96 -3.94
N ASP A 47 14.19 -14.14 -3.30
CA ASP A 47 14.75 -14.34 -1.95
C ASP A 47 14.13 -13.41 -0.88
N GLY A 48 12.80 -13.22 -0.91
CA GLY A 48 12.09 -12.32 0.02
C GLY A 48 12.11 -10.83 -0.37
N ASP A 49 12.60 -10.51 -1.57
CA ASP A 49 12.34 -9.23 -2.24
C ASP A 49 11.21 -9.36 -3.26
N TYR A 50 10.30 -8.37 -3.24
CA TYR A 50 9.01 -8.45 -3.91
C TYR A 50 8.74 -7.26 -4.84
N VAL A 51 9.82 -6.60 -5.27
CA VAL A 51 9.78 -5.44 -6.16
C VAL A 51 9.05 -5.74 -7.48
N ARG A 52 9.16 -6.96 -8.02
CA ARG A 52 8.47 -7.30 -9.29
C ARG A 52 6.96 -7.28 -9.13
N ALA A 53 6.46 -7.94 -8.08
CA ALA A 53 5.05 -7.91 -7.71
C ALA A 53 4.55 -6.47 -7.50
N ALA A 54 5.39 -5.58 -6.95
CA ALA A 54 5.07 -4.15 -6.84
C ALA A 54 4.62 -3.50 -8.12
N ILE A 55 5.48 -3.68 -9.12
CA ILE A 55 5.49 -2.88 -10.32
C ILE A 55 4.32 -3.37 -11.14
N ARG A 56 4.11 -4.69 -11.17
CA ARG A 56 2.93 -5.33 -11.76
C ARG A 56 1.64 -4.84 -11.11
N GLU A 57 1.49 -4.96 -9.79
CA GLU A 57 0.24 -4.57 -9.11
C GLU A 57 -0.06 -3.07 -9.23
N THR A 58 0.98 -2.22 -9.17
CA THR A 58 0.82 -0.78 -9.33
C THR A 58 0.42 -0.40 -10.76
N TRP A 59 0.93 -1.14 -11.75
CA TRP A 59 0.49 -1.03 -13.13
C TRP A 59 -0.97 -1.50 -13.30
N GLU A 60 -1.32 -2.65 -12.73
CA GLU A 60 -2.63 -3.27 -12.87
C GLU A 60 -3.75 -2.46 -12.20
N GLU A 61 -3.55 -1.98 -10.96
CA GLU A 61 -4.58 -1.28 -10.20
C GLU A 61 -4.58 0.23 -10.44
N ALA A 62 -3.42 0.81 -10.70
CA ALA A 62 -3.24 2.27 -10.74
C ALA A 62 -2.79 2.80 -12.11
N GLY A 63 -2.39 1.95 -13.06
CA GLY A 63 -1.84 2.37 -14.35
C GLY A 63 -0.58 3.24 -14.20
N ALA A 64 0.15 3.09 -13.09
CA ALA A 64 1.30 3.92 -12.78
C ALA A 64 2.60 3.17 -13.06
N THR A 65 3.52 3.84 -13.76
CA THR A 65 4.87 3.32 -14.03
C THR A 65 5.91 4.24 -13.43
N GLY A 66 7.03 3.68 -13.00
CA GLY A 66 8.04 4.44 -12.26
C GLY A 66 9.23 3.59 -11.83
N THR A 67 9.95 4.10 -10.85
CA THR A 67 11.14 3.44 -10.29
C THR A 67 10.98 3.28 -8.79
N ILE A 68 11.22 2.09 -8.26
CA ILE A 68 11.30 1.88 -6.81
C ILE A 68 12.51 2.65 -6.28
N VAL A 69 12.26 3.54 -5.32
CA VAL A 69 13.27 4.36 -4.65
C VAL A 69 13.88 3.60 -3.49
N ARG A 70 13.05 2.95 -2.67
CA ARG A 70 13.50 2.19 -1.50
C ARG A 70 12.44 1.22 -1.00
N LYS A 71 12.87 0.14 -0.34
CA LYS A 71 12.02 -0.71 0.50
C LYS A 71 11.76 0.00 1.83
N LEU A 72 10.51 -0.03 2.28
CA LEU A 72 10.07 0.52 3.57
C LEU A 72 9.94 -0.62 4.59
N GLN A 73 9.22 -0.39 5.68
CA GLN A 73 9.02 -1.40 6.72
C GLN A 73 8.12 -2.56 6.26
N VAL A 74 8.31 -3.71 6.89
CA VAL A 74 7.38 -4.84 6.83
C VAL A 74 6.37 -4.70 7.97
N ILE A 75 5.07 -4.74 7.67
CA ILE A 75 4.00 -4.62 8.68
C ILE A 75 3.14 -5.88 8.66
N PRO A 76 2.99 -6.60 9.79
CA PRO A 76 2.08 -7.74 9.84
C PRO A 76 0.62 -7.29 9.65
N ASP A 77 -0.16 -8.06 8.88
CA ASP A 77 -1.61 -7.89 8.80
C ASP A 77 -2.26 -8.45 10.07
N LEU A 78 -2.38 -7.57 11.07
CA LEU A 78 -3.00 -7.86 12.35
C LEU A 78 -4.53 -7.79 12.31
N ARG A 79 -5.15 -7.65 11.13
CA ARG A 79 -6.62 -7.67 11.06
C ARG A 79 -7.08 -9.05 11.46
N SER A 80 -7.78 -9.10 12.59
CA SER A 80 -8.61 -10.22 12.98
C SER A 80 -9.51 -10.61 11.79
N PRO A 81 -9.33 -11.77 11.13
CA PRO A 81 -10.45 -12.53 10.60
C PRO A 81 -11.57 -12.45 11.63
N ALA A 82 -12.82 -12.32 11.18
CA ALA A 82 -13.99 -12.21 12.06
C ALA A 82 -14.05 -13.33 13.14
N GLU A 83 -13.29 -14.41 12.95
CA GLU A 83 -13.02 -15.52 13.87
C GLU A 83 -12.17 -15.14 15.11
N TRP A 84 -11.23 -14.17 15.05
CA TRP A 84 -10.43 -13.70 16.21
C TRP A 84 -11.12 -12.63 17.05
N ALA A 85 -12.12 -11.95 16.51
CA ALA A 85 -12.92 -10.99 17.26
C ALA A 85 -13.80 -11.67 18.34
N LYS A 86 -13.98 -13.00 18.27
CA LYS A 86 -14.79 -13.78 19.23
C LYS A 86 -14.06 -14.23 20.50
N GLY A 87 -12.80 -13.84 20.71
CA GLY A 87 -12.17 -14.11 22.01
C GLY A 87 -10.67 -13.97 22.02
N SER A 88 -10.22 -12.75 22.28
CA SER A 88 -8.94 -12.38 22.90
C SER A 88 -7.68 -12.87 22.20
N MET A 89 -6.86 -11.92 21.74
CA MET A 89 -5.43 -12.12 21.54
C MET A 89 -4.86 -12.70 22.85
N LYS A 90 -4.64 -14.02 22.92
CA LYS A 90 -4.08 -14.68 24.10
C LYS A 90 -2.62 -14.99 23.81
N GLU A 91 -1.76 -14.12 24.30
CA GLU A 91 -0.34 -14.40 24.42
C GLU A 91 -0.15 -15.46 25.52
N THR A 92 0.57 -16.54 25.22
CA THR A 92 1.00 -17.52 26.22
C THR A 92 2.49 -17.77 25.99
N ASN A 93 3.31 -17.50 27.01
CA ASN A 93 4.76 -17.67 26.97
C ASN A 93 5.45 -17.03 25.75
N GLY A 94 5.04 -15.82 25.35
CA GLY A 94 5.64 -15.10 24.21
C GLY A 94 5.27 -15.66 22.83
N VAL A 95 4.38 -16.65 22.76
CA VAL A 95 3.88 -17.21 21.50
C VAL A 95 2.47 -16.68 21.25
N LEU A 96 2.30 -15.99 20.12
CA LEU A 96 0.98 -15.56 19.63
C LEU A 96 0.18 -16.81 19.26
N ARG A 97 -0.87 -17.13 20.04
CA ARG A 97 -1.78 -18.25 19.75
C ARG A 97 -2.45 -18.15 18.40
N ASN A 98 -2.54 -16.94 17.86
CA ASN A 98 -2.86 -16.79 16.47
C ASN A 98 -1.98 -15.79 15.71
N PRO A 99 -0.98 -16.28 14.95
CA PRO A 99 -0.13 -15.42 14.17
C PRO A 99 -0.92 -14.77 13.03
N PRO A 100 -0.52 -13.56 12.59
CA PRO A 100 -1.08 -12.92 11.40
C PRO A 100 -0.93 -13.84 10.18
N ARG A 101 -2.00 -13.98 9.38
CA ARG A 101 -1.97 -14.84 8.18
C ARG A 101 -1.14 -14.23 7.04
N SER A 102 -0.72 -12.98 7.16
CA SER A 102 -0.06 -12.22 6.10
C SER A 102 0.72 -11.06 6.69
N GLU A 103 1.73 -10.61 5.96
CA GLU A 103 2.43 -9.35 6.19
C GLU A 103 2.46 -8.54 4.90
N PHE A 104 2.69 -7.24 5.06
CA PHE A 104 2.81 -6.24 4.02
C PHE A 104 4.24 -5.79 3.89
N HIS A 105 4.79 -5.90 2.69
CA HIS A 105 6.07 -5.31 2.32
C HIS A 105 5.77 -4.02 1.55
N PHE A 106 6.17 -2.87 2.10
CA PHE A 106 5.95 -1.58 1.45
C PHE A 106 7.20 -1.11 0.75
N TYR A 107 7.03 -0.45 -0.38
CA TYR A 107 8.13 0.21 -1.03
C TYR A 107 7.66 1.53 -1.61
N GLU A 108 8.59 2.48 -1.57
CA GLU A 108 8.43 3.79 -2.14
C GLU A 108 8.77 3.72 -3.62
N MET A 109 7.84 4.09 -4.48
CA MET A 109 8.06 4.18 -5.91
C MET A 109 7.98 5.67 -6.31
N LYS A 110 8.73 6.16 -7.30
CA LYS A 110 8.64 7.53 -7.87
C LYS A 110 7.98 7.56 -9.26
N VAL A 111 6.83 8.25 -9.41
CA VAL A 111 5.98 8.06 -10.61
C VAL A 111 6.71 8.72 -11.74
N LYS A 112 6.82 8.01 -12.85
CA LYS A 112 7.26 8.60 -14.10
C LYS A 112 6.06 8.93 -14.98
N GLU A 113 5.11 8.01 -15.11
CA GLU A 113 3.97 8.17 -16.01
C GLU A 113 2.70 7.52 -15.43
N LEU A 114 1.55 8.10 -15.77
CA LEU A 114 0.22 7.56 -15.49
C LEU A 114 -0.46 7.31 -16.83
N HIS A 115 -0.88 6.06 -17.05
CA HIS A 115 -1.55 5.65 -18.27
C HIS A 115 -3.06 5.62 -18.07
N ASP A 116 -3.84 6.06 -19.04
CA ASP A 116 -5.31 6.04 -18.97
C ASP A 116 -5.89 4.65 -19.25
N GLU A 117 -5.18 3.84 -20.04
CA GLU A 117 -5.51 2.45 -20.33
C GLU A 117 -4.59 1.52 -19.55
N PHE A 118 -5.16 0.73 -18.64
CA PHE A 118 -4.45 -0.23 -17.79
C PHE A 118 -5.41 -1.36 -17.38
N PRO A 119 -4.90 -2.52 -16.90
CA PRO A 119 -5.70 -3.73 -16.70
C PRO A 119 -6.99 -3.55 -15.87
N GLU A 120 -6.97 -2.77 -14.79
CA GLU A 120 -8.16 -2.51 -13.97
C GLU A 120 -8.78 -1.12 -14.19
N SER A 121 -8.51 -0.43 -15.30
CA SER A 121 -8.96 0.97 -15.52
C SER A 121 -10.48 1.14 -15.51
N ALA A 122 -11.22 0.10 -15.91
CA ALA A 122 -12.68 0.09 -15.90
C ALA A 122 -13.28 -0.05 -14.49
N THR A 123 -12.54 -0.65 -13.54
CA THR A 123 -13.05 -1.02 -12.22
C THR A 123 -12.46 -0.21 -11.09
N ARG A 124 -11.23 0.30 -11.25
CA ARG A 124 -10.50 1.05 -10.23
C ARG A 124 -10.51 2.54 -10.54
N LYS A 125 -10.83 3.31 -9.50
CA LYS A 125 -10.56 4.76 -9.48
C LYS A 125 -9.17 4.97 -8.89
N ARG A 126 -8.47 6.00 -9.34
CA ARG A 126 -7.20 6.45 -8.75
C ARG A 126 -7.25 7.94 -8.48
N GLN A 127 -6.64 8.39 -7.39
CA GLN A 127 -6.59 9.80 -7.04
C GLN A 127 -5.35 10.11 -6.22
N TRP A 128 -4.77 11.29 -6.45
CA TRP A 128 -3.71 11.86 -5.63
C TRP A 128 -4.26 12.44 -4.34
N PHE A 129 -3.64 12.07 -3.22
CA PHE A 129 -3.93 12.60 -1.89
C PHE A 129 -2.69 13.29 -1.32
N THR A 130 -2.88 14.30 -0.48
CA THR A 130 -1.80 14.72 0.42
C THR A 130 -1.51 13.58 1.42
N PHE A 131 -0.34 13.57 2.05
CA PHE A 131 -0.06 12.57 3.07
C PHE A 131 -1.06 12.60 4.22
N GLU A 132 -1.43 13.79 4.69
CA GLU A 132 -2.39 13.96 5.78
C GLU A 132 -3.77 13.39 5.40
N ASP A 133 -4.30 13.74 4.22
CA ASP A 133 -5.59 13.23 3.74
C ASP A 133 -5.55 11.71 3.52
N ALA A 134 -4.43 11.19 3.01
CA ALA A 134 -4.26 9.76 2.79
C ALA A 134 -4.26 8.99 4.11
N ILE A 135 -3.52 9.48 5.12
CA ILE A 135 -3.48 8.89 6.46
C ILE A 135 -4.89 8.87 7.07
N GLU A 136 -5.60 9.99 7.04
CA GLU A 136 -6.96 10.10 7.58
C GLU A 136 -7.94 9.14 6.87
N SER A 137 -7.88 9.08 5.54
CA SER A 137 -8.71 8.19 4.72
C SER A 137 -8.45 6.71 5.04
N LEU A 138 -7.18 6.31 5.14
CA LEU A 138 -6.77 4.93 5.45
C LEU A 138 -7.16 4.53 6.88
N GLN A 139 -6.97 5.43 7.86
CA GLN A 139 -7.42 5.21 9.24
C GLN A 139 -8.94 5.04 9.33
N SER A 140 -9.70 5.93 8.69
CA SER A 140 -11.17 5.86 8.61
C SER A 140 -11.65 4.57 7.96
N ASN A 141 -10.88 4.02 7.02
CA ASN A 141 -11.16 2.74 6.36
C ASN A 141 -10.75 1.50 7.17
N LYS A 142 -10.28 1.66 8.41
CA LYS A 142 -9.73 0.59 9.27
C LYS A 142 -8.56 -0.12 8.58
N ARG A 143 -7.63 0.68 8.06
CA ARG A 143 -6.35 0.26 7.45
C ARG A 143 -5.16 0.98 8.10
N PRO A 144 -4.99 0.87 9.44
CA PRO A 144 -3.88 1.54 10.13
C PRO A 144 -2.49 1.09 9.62
N GLU A 145 -2.37 -0.13 9.09
CA GLU A 145 -1.15 -0.64 8.47
C GLU A 145 -0.73 0.20 7.25
N LEU A 146 -1.69 0.59 6.42
CA LEU A 146 -1.43 1.40 5.22
C LEU A 146 -1.11 2.84 5.60
N ALA A 147 -1.81 3.38 6.62
CA ALA A 147 -1.55 4.72 7.13
C ALA A 147 -0.12 4.85 7.68
N LYS A 148 0.39 3.83 8.40
CA LYS A 148 1.77 3.80 8.89
C LYS A 148 2.81 3.89 7.77
N ALA A 149 2.56 3.21 6.65
CA ALA A 149 3.46 3.28 5.50
C ALA A 149 3.53 4.71 4.92
N VAL A 150 2.38 5.39 4.81
CA VAL A 150 2.34 6.79 4.36
C VAL A 150 3.04 7.72 5.36
N GLU A 151 2.82 7.55 6.66
CA GLU A 151 3.48 8.32 7.72
C GLU A 151 5.00 8.17 7.66
N GLN A 152 5.52 6.97 7.39
CA GLN A 152 6.96 6.77 7.20
C GLN A 152 7.52 7.54 6.00
N ILE A 153 6.82 7.55 4.87
CA ILE A 153 7.27 8.33 3.70
C ILE A 153 7.25 9.81 4.02
N MET A 154 6.21 10.30 4.71
CA MET A 154 6.12 11.68 5.16
C MET A 154 7.33 12.07 6.02
N LEU A 155 7.71 11.23 6.99
CA LEU A 155 8.88 11.45 7.84
C LEU A 155 10.20 11.41 7.05
N ASN A 156 10.31 10.51 6.07
CA ASN A 156 11.50 10.36 5.23
C ASN A 156 11.66 11.48 4.19
N SER A 157 10.58 12.16 3.83
CA SER A 157 10.57 13.25 2.84
C SER A 157 10.90 14.62 3.48
N GLY A 158 10.70 14.75 4.79
CA GLY A 158 11.03 15.94 5.58
C GLY A 158 12.42 15.91 6.25
N ALA A 159 13.22 14.87 6.01
CA ALA A 159 14.57 14.68 6.56
C ALA A 159 15.69 15.09 5.59
#